data_AF-A0A7C4QBB0-F1
#
_entry.id   AF-A0A7C4QBB0-F1
#
_cell.length_a   1.000
_cell.length_b   1.000
_cell.length_c   1.000
_cell.angle_alpha   90.00
_cell.angle_beta   90.00
_cell.angle_gamma   90.00
#
_symmetry.space_group_name_H-M   'P 1'
#
loop_
_entity.id
_entity.type
_entity.pdbx_description
1 polymer ?
#
loop_
_entity_poly.entity_id
_entity_poly.type
_entity_poly.pdbx_seq_one_letter_code
_entity_poly.pdbx_strand_id
1 'polypeptide(L)' 'MTALDRLRQNDRVSLIRVSVPADACPVCHSLQGAYPKDAVPALPPDGCSCPFGRTRAFYEPVLTEIYP' A
#
# COMPACT_ATOMS: atom_id res chain seq x y z
N MET A 1 -8.54 -13.89 -2.56
CA MET A 1 -8.05 -12.70 -3.32
C MET A 1 -7.78 -11.58 -2.33
N THR A 2 -6.56 -11.05 -2.31
CA THR A 2 -6.15 -9.96 -1.42
C THR A 2 -6.51 -8.59 -2.00
N ALA A 3 -6.46 -7.53 -1.20
CA ALA A 3 -6.66 -6.17 -1.68
C ALA A 3 -5.62 -5.76 -2.74
N LEU A 4 -4.38 -6.24 -2.60
CA LEU A 4 -3.29 -6.01 -3.54
C LEU A 4 -3.56 -6.64 -4.92
N ASP A 5 -4.08 -7.87 -4.94
CA ASP A 5 -4.37 -8.57 -6.21
C ASP A 5 -5.41 -7.80 -7.03
N ARG A 6 -6.43 -7.23 -6.38
CA ARG A 6 -7.46 -6.42 -7.04
C ARG A 6 -6.89 -5.15 -7.68
N LEU A 7 -5.93 -4.52 -7.01
CA LEU A 7 -5.29 -3.30 -7.51
C LEU A 7 -4.32 -3.62 -8.66
N ARG A 8 -3.58 -4.74 -8.58
CA ARG A 8 -2.69 -5.20 -9.65
C ARG A 8 -3.44 -5.52 -10.94
N GLN A 9 -4.61 -6.15 -10.82
CA GLN A 9 -5.46 -6.55 -11.95
C GLN A 9 -6.26 -5.41 -12.59
N ASN A 10 -6.29 -4.22 -11.98
CA ASN A 10 -7.05 -3.09 -12.49
C ASN A 10 -6.18 -2.22 -13.42
N ASP A 11 -6.44 -2.25 -14.73
CA ASP A 11 -5.66 -1.50 -15.73
C ASP A 11 -5.70 0.02 -15.54
N ARG A 12 -6.73 0.56 -14.88
CA ARG A 12 -6.83 1.99 -14.58
C ARG A 12 -5.86 2.45 -13.50
N VAL A 13 -5.38 1.51 -12.68
CA VAL A 13 -4.38 1.79 -11.64
C VAL A 13 -3.02 1.86 -12.31
N SER A 14 -2.36 3.01 -12.22
CA SER A 14 -1.01 3.19 -12.74
C SER A 14 0.05 2.86 -11.69
N LEU A 15 -0.16 3.32 -10.46
CA LEU A 15 0.70 3.04 -9.31
C LEU A 15 -0.15 2.64 -8.11
N ILE A 16 0.47 1.97 -7.16
CA ILE A 16 -0.15 1.64 -5.87
C ILE A 16 0.62 2.40 -4.80
N ARG A 17 -0.07 3.34 -4.15
CA ARG A 17 0.47 4.08 -3.01
C ARG A 17 0.26 3.28 -1.74
N VAL A 18 1.28 3.19 -0.91
CA VAL A 18 1.18 2.72 0.47
C VAL A 18 1.05 3.94 1.36
N SER A 19 -0.12 4.10 1.97
CA SER A 19 -0.41 5.19 2.91
C SER A 19 -0.37 4.69 4.33
N VAL A 20 0.24 5.50 5.19
CA VAL A 20 0.55 5.14 6.56
C VAL A 20 0.12 6.29 7.47
N PRO A 21 -0.73 6.06 8.48
CA PRO A 21 -1.12 7.09 9.42
C PRO A 21 0.06 7.50 10.30
N ALA A 22 0.05 8.74 10.78
CA ALA A 22 1.14 9.31 11.58
C ALA A 22 1.48 8.49 12.83
N ASP A 23 0.49 7.81 13.42
CA ASP A 23 0.62 7.00 14.63
C ASP A 23 1.07 5.55 14.38
N ALA A 24 1.45 5.21 13.15
CA ALA A 24 1.98 3.90 12.82
C ALA A 24 3.43 3.71 13.31
N CYS A 25 3.86 2.44 13.36
CA CYS A 25 5.23 2.10 13.74
C CYS A 25 6.27 2.56 12.68
N PRO A 26 7.55 2.73 13.07
CA PRO A 26 8.61 3.12 12.13
C PRO A 26 8.76 2.20 10.92
N VAL A 27 8.47 0.90 11.09
CA VAL A 27 8.50 -0.08 9.99
C VAL A 27 7.43 0.23 8.96
N CYS A 28 6.19 0.49 9.38
CA CYS A 28 5.13 0.91 8.46
C CYS A 28 5.51 2.21 7.75
N HIS A 29 6.05 3.21 8.47
CA HIS A 29 6.48 4.48 7.88
C HIS A 29 7.54 4.32 6.80
N SER A 30 8.46 3.35 6.96
CA SER A 30 9.48 3.07 5.93
C SER A 30 8.91 2.56 4.60
N LEU A 31 7.68 2.03 4.61
CA LEU A 31 6.97 1.56 3.42
C LEU A 31 6.15 2.65 2.75
N GLN A 32 6.05 3.85 3.34
CA GLN A 32 5.26 4.92 2.77
C GLN A 32 5.86 5.35 1.43
N GLY A 33 5.07 5.27 0.36
CA GLY A 33 5.57 5.58 -0.98
C GLY A 33 4.58 5.18 -2.08
N ALA A 34 4.91 5.55 -3.31
CA ALA A 34 4.21 5.10 -4.51
C ALA A 34 5.05 4.06 -5.24
N TYR A 35 4.47 2.89 -5.46
CA TYR A 35 5.15 1.74 -6.06
C TYR A 35 4.49 1.34 -7.37
N PRO A 36 5.26 0.87 -8.36
CA PRO A 36 4.69 0.16 -9.49
C PRO A 36 4.06 -1.16 -9.02
N LYS A 37 3.10 -1.68 -9.79
CA LYS A 37 2.26 -2.83 -9.41
C LYS A 37 3.07 -4.08 -9.01
N ASP A 38 4.23 -4.28 -9.61
CA ASP A 38 5.13 -5.41 -9.41
C ASP A 38 6.04 -5.25 -8.17
N ALA A 39 6.36 -4.02 -7.76
CA ALA A 39 7.26 -3.73 -6.63
C ALA A 39 6.55 -3.34 -5.33
N VAL A 40 5.23 -3.46 -5.26
CA VAL A 40 4.47 -3.14 -4.04
C VAL A 40 4.84 -4.09 -2.89
N PRO A 41 5.27 -3.57 -1.72
CA PRO A 41 5.57 -4.42 -0.58
C PRO A 41 4.31 -5.10 -0.06
N ALA A 42 4.44 -6.34 0.40
CA ALA A 42 3.34 -7.05 1.04
C ALA A 42 3.04 -6.47 2.43
N LEU A 43 1.77 -6.49 2.79
CA LEU A 43 1.25 -5.99 4.05
C LEU A 43 0.55 -7.17 4.77
N PRO A 44 0.83 -7.40 6.06
CA PRO A 44 1.76 -6.66 6.93
C PRO A 44 3.25 -6.93 6.59
N PRO A 45 4.16 -5.97 6.83
CA PRO A 45 5.58 -6.21 6.69
C PRO A 45 6.13 -7.01 7.87
N ASP A 46 7.21 -7.74 7.60
CA ASP A 46 7.96 -8.41 8.65
C ASP A 46 8.51 -7.40 9.67
N GLY A 47 8.40 -7.73 10.95
CA GLY A 47 8.82 -6.83 12.04
C GLY A 47 7.85 -5.69 12.35
N CYS A 48 6.63 -5.70 11.80
CA CYS A 48 5.59 -4.74 12.18
C CYS A 48 5.31 -4.79 13.70
N SER A 49 5.61 -3.69 14.40
CA SER A 49 5.41 -3.55 15.86
C SER A 49 4.10 -2.85 16.23
N CYS A 50 3.20 -2.63 15.27
CA CYS A 50 1.88 -2.07 15.56
C CYS A 50 1.09 -2.97 16.53
N PRO A 51 0.27 -2.37 17.42
CA PRO A 51 -0.50 -3.12 18.40
C PRO A 51 -1.40 -4.16 17.72
N PHE A 52 -1.52 -5.33 18.34
CA PHE A 52 -2.27 -6.49 17.84
C PHE A 52 -1.75 -7.13 16.54
N GLY A 53 -0.50 -6.86 16.14
CA GLY A 53 0.11 -7.48 14.96
C GLY A 53 -0.54 -7.05 13.63
N ARG A 54 -1.28 -5.93 13.63
CA ARG A 54 -1.94 -5.40 12.44
C ARG A 54 -1.17 -4.21 11.91
N THR A 55 -0.69 -4.30 10.67
CA THR A 55 -0.15 -3.12 9.99
C THR A 55 -1.22 -2.05 9.87
N ARG A 56 -0.82 -0.80 10.03
CA ARG A 56 -1.66 0.38 9.76
C ARG A 56 -1.42 0.96 8.38
N ALA A 57 -0.61 0.29 7.56
CA ALA A 57 -0.42 0.68 6.18
C ALA A 57 -1.60 0.20 5.30
N PHE A 58 -1.96 1.01 4.31
CA PHE A 58 -3.07 0.75 3.39
C PHE A 58 -2.60 0.90 1.95
N TYR A 59 -3.13 0.06 1.05
CA TYR A 59 -2.94 0.25 -0.38
C TYR A 59 -4.00 1.20 -0.94
N GLU A 60 -3.55 2.19 -1.68
CA GLU A 60 -4.40 3.14 -2.38
C GLU A 60 -4.04 3.16 -3.87
N PRO A 61 -5.05 3.08 -4.77
CA PRO A 61 -4.81 3.21 -6.20
C PRO A 61 -4.42 4.65 -6.55
N VAL A 62 -3.40 4.79 -7.39
CA VAL A 62 -3.13 6.01 -8.14
C VAL A 62 -3.63 5.78 -9.56
N LEU A 63 -4.47 6.70 -10.04
CA LEU A 63 -5.00 6.68 -11.41
C LEU A 63 -4.27 7.76 -12.21
N THR A 64 -3.77 7.42 -13.41
CA THR A 64 -3.14 8.42 -14.30
C THR A 64 -4.15 9.14 -15.19
N GLU A 65 -5.27 8.49 -15.53
CA GLU A 65 -6.34 9.13 -16.32
C GLU A 65 -7.48 9.60 -15.41
N ILE A 66 -7.56 10.93 -15.26
CA ILE A 66 -8.76 11.63 -14.81
C ILE A 66 -9.46 12.04 -16.11
N TYR A 67 -10.52 11.33 -16.51
CA TYR A 67 -11.31 11.73 -17.67
C TYR A 67 -11.91 13.14 -17.42
N PRO A 68 -11.89 14.05 -18.40
CA PRO A 68 -12.45 15.40 -18.25
C PRO A 68 -13.98 15.42 -18.09
#